data_AF-A0A7Y3MNW3-F1
#
_entry.id   AF-A0A7Y3MNW3-F1
#
_cell.length_a   1.000
_cell.length_b   1.000
_cell.length_c   1.000
_cell.angle_alpha   90.00
_cell.angle_beta   90.00
_cell.angle_gamma   90.00
#
_symmetry.space_group_name_H-M   'P 1'
#
loop_
_entity.id
_entity.type
_entity.pdbx_description
1 polymer ?
#
loop_
_entity_poly.entity_id
_entity_poly.type
_entity_poly.pdbx_seq_one_letter_code
_entity_poly.pdbx_strand_id
1 'polypeptide(L)'
;MFCYFVKGQGINTKWYSESVSNGIRIQNSFPKGGPYTAPTENNFNHSYLVFYTRIVNETVHSVELSVNFSADSIPIPNAPNTFVKLFLPSKTMTHDKHSAFSYGITALASFNEPTRFQRTINSKEECLLYVVAFFYQTKANVQHQTRGGNRAEFVLKGQDLIYSMHPQIDSLLCGGIIFNK
;
A
#
# COMPACT_ATOMS: atom_id res chain seq x y z
N MET A 1 24.84 -16.28 5.19
CA MET A 1 24.14 -15.55 4.11
C MET A 1 22.89 -16.35 3.77
N PHE A 2 21.73 -15.99 4.34
CA PHE A 2 20.47 -16.71 4.08
C PHE A 2 19.76 -16.04 2.90
N CYS A 3 19.75 -16.73 1.76
CA CYS A 3 19.01 -16.32 0.59
C CYS A 3 17.55 -16.70 0.79
N TYR A 4 16.66 -15.70 0.91
CA TYR A 4 15.22 -15.97 0.86
C TYR A 4 14.87 -16.40 -0.56
N PHE A 5 14.40 -17.64 -0.71
CA PHE A 5 13.82 -18.13 -1.95
C PHE A 5 12.55 -17.30 -2.25
N VAL A 6 12.62 -16.47 -3.29
CA VAL A 6 11.41 -15.95 -3.94
C VAL A 6 10.79 -17.14 -4.67
N LYS A 7 9.76 -17.76 -4.07
CA LYS A 7 8.96 -18.77 -4.77
C LYS A 7 8.33 -18.13 -6.00
N GLY A 8 8.66 -18.64 -7.19
CA GLY A 8 7.93 -18.34 -8.42
C GLY A 8 6.44 -18.66 -8.22
N GLN A 9 5.57 -17.71 -8.57
CA GLN A 9 4.13 -17.80 -8.34
C GLN A 9 3.45 -18.76 -9.34
N GLY A 10 2.51 -19.56 -8.86
CA GLY A 10 1.65 -20.41 -9.68
C GLY A 10 0.41 -19.65 -10.17
N ILE A 11 -0.27 -20.20 -11.18
CA ILE A 11 -1.43 -19.59 -11.89
C ILE A 11 -2.65 -19.29 -10.98
N ASN A 12 -2.60 -19.70 -9.70
CA ASN A 12 -3.70 -19.56 -8.74
C ASN A 12 -3.37 -18.69 -7.51
N THR A 13 -2.29 -17.89 -7.55
CA THR A 13 -1.89 -17.08 -6.39
C THR A 13 -2.81 -15.86 -6.20
N LYS A 14 -3.69 -15.93 -5.18
CA LYS A 14 -4.63 -14.85 -4.81
C LYS A 14 -3.93 -13.58 -4.28
N TRP A 15 -2.75 -13.73 -3.68
CA TRP A 15 -2.02 -12.67 -2.99
C TRP A 15 -0.65 -12.47 -3.61
N TYR A 16 -0.19 -11.22 -3.68
CA TYR A 16 1.19 -10.95 -4.09
C TYR A 16 2.17 -11.52 -3.05
N SER A 17 1.94 -11.20 -1.78
CA SER A 17 2.70 -11.72 -0.65
C SER A 17 1.79 -12.03 0.52
N GLU A 18 2.23 -12.96 1.35
CA GLU A 18 1.59 -13.32 2.60
C GLU A 18 2.67 -13.56 3.66
N SER A 19 2.44 -13.05 4.87
CA SER A 19 3.29 -13.31 6.02
C SER A 19 2.45 -13.57 7.26
N VAL A 20 3.03 -14.31 8.20
CA VAL A 20 2.46 -14.53 9.53
C VAL A 20 3.53 -14.19 10.56
N SER A 21 3.19 -13.33 11.51
CA SER A 21 4.08 -12.91 12.60
C SER A 21 3.26 -12.64 13.85
N ASN A 22 3.63 -13.24 14.99
CA ASN A 22 2.95 -13.09 16.28
C ASN A 22 1.42 -13.32 16.22
N GLY A 23 0.96 -14.27 15.40
CA GLY A 23 -0.47 -14.55 15.22
C GLY A 23 -1.22 -13.49 14.41
N ILE A 24 -0.52 -12.59 13.73
CA ILE A 24 -1.10 -11.68 12.74
C ILE A 24 -0.72 -12.17 11.34
N ARG A 25 -1.72 -12.42 10.51
CA ARG A 25 -1.53 -12.72 9.08
C ARG A 25 -1.74 -11.46 8.26
N ILE A 26 -0.77 -11.13 7.41
CA ILE A 26 -0.84 -9.99 6.49
C ILE A 26 -0.78 -10.52 5.06
N GLN A 27 -1.77 -10.16 4.27
CA GLN A 27 -1.96 -10.58 2.87
C GLN A 27 -2.03 -9.34 1.99
N ASN A 28 -1.10 -9.20 1.05
CA ASN A 28 -0.97 -8.02 0.20
C ASN A 28 -1.44 -8.31 -1.22
N SER A 29 -2.21 -7.40 -1.80
CA SER A 29 -2.74 -7.55 -3.17
C SER A 29 -1.72 -7.19 -4.24
N PHE A 30 -1.95 -7.64 -5.48
CA PHE A 30 -1.31 -7.07 -6.66
C PHE A 30 -1.79 -5.62 -6.91
N PRO A 31 -0.99 -4.77 -7.57
CA PRO A 31 -1.43 -3.43 -7.94
C PRO A 31 -2.59 -3.47 -8.94
N LYS A 32 -3.52 -2.53 -8.79
CA LYS A 32 -4.43 -2.09 -9.86
C LYS A 32 -4.32 -0.58 -10.03
N GLY A 33 -4.57 -0.06 -11.21
CA GLY A 33 -4.52 1.39 -11.43
C GLY A 33 -4.19 1.74 -12.86
N GLY A 34 -3.75 2.97 -13.07
CA GLY A 34 -3.45 3.48 -14.40
C GLY A 34 -3.17 4.98 -14.42
N PRO A 35 -3.24 5.60 -15.61
CA PRO A 35 -3.14 7.05 -15.76
C PRO A 35 -4.19 7.78 -14.91
N TYR A 36 -3.82 8.94 -14.38
CA TYR A 36 -4.74 9.83 -13.70
C TYR A 36 -5.05 11.03 -14.59
N THR A 37 -6.34 11.21 -14.90
CA THR A 37 -6.79 12.18 -15.92
C THR A 37 -7.61 13.33 -15.35
N ALA A 38 -7.87 13.34 -14.04
CA ALA A 38 -8.56 14.47 -13.43
C ALA A 38 -7.64 15.71 -13.41
N PRO A 39 -8.19 16.92 -13.25
CA PRO A 39 -7.38 18.13 -13.15
C PRO A 39 -6.33 18.02 -12.05
N THR A 40 -5.10 18.42 -12.38
CA THR A 40 -3.96 18.42 -11.46
C THR A 40 -3.24 19.75 -11.58
N GLU A 41 -2.84 20.32 -10.45
CA GLU A 41 -2.10 21.58 -10.42
C GLU A 41 -0.63 21.35 -10.77
N ASN A 42 -0.09 22.15 -11.71
CA ASN A 42 1.33 22.42 -12.03
C ASN A 42 2.29 21.22 -12.24
N ASN A 43 1.82 19.99 -12.09
CA ASN A 43 2.58 18.76 -12.25
C ASN A 43 2.14 18.03 -13.52
N PHE A 44 2.92 17.02 -13.91
CA PHE A 44 2.77 16.30 -15.17
C PHE A 44 2.79 14.78 -14.96
N ASN A 45 2.32 14.03 -15.95
CA ASN A 45 2.46 12.58 -16.04
C ASN A 45 1.94 11.84 -14.81
N HIS A 46 0.71 12.18 -14.43
CA HIS A 46 0.04 11.61 -13.27
C HIS A 46 -0.44 10.19 -13.51
N SER A 47 -0.19 9.33 -12.52
CA SER A 47 -0.68 7.96 -12.51
C SER A 47 -0.86 7.51 -11.07
N TYR A 48 -1.56 6.41 -10.87
CA TYR A 48 -1.77 5.87 -9.54
C TYR A 48 -1.82 4.36 -9.57
N LEU A 49 -1.43 3.78 -8.43
CA LEU A 49 -1.65 2.38 -8.13
C LEU A 49 -2.42 2.28 -6.81
N VAL A 50 -3.40 1.42 -6.79
CA VAL A 50 -4.19 1.02 -5.64
C VAL A 50 -3.76 -0.39 -5.25
N PHE A 51 -3.42 -0.53 -3.99
CA PHE A 51 -3.21 -1.79 -3.32
C PHE A 51 -4.26 -1.92 -2.23
N TYR A 52 -4.60 -3.14 -1.86
CA TYR A 52 -5.26 -3.41 -0.59
C TYR A 52 -4.49 -4.47 0.19
N THR A 53 -4.62 -4.39 1.50
CA THR A 53 -4.03 -5.35 2.43
C THR A 53 -5.12 -5.92 3.30
N ARG A 54 -5.12 -7.24 3.49
CA ARG A 54 -5.94 -7.93 4.47
C ARG A 54 -5.07 -8.31 5.65
N ILE A 55 -5.45 -7.84 6.82
CA ILE A 55 -4.79 -8.13 8.11
C ILE A 55 -5.77 -8.96 8.92
N VAL A 56 -5.37 -10.16 9.33
CA VAL A 56 -6.20 -11.09 10.13
C VAL A 56 -5.56 -11.24 11.50
N ASN A 57 -6.34 -10.99 12.54
CA ASN A 57 -5.92 -11.25 13.92
C ASN A 57 -6.24 -12.71 14.27
N GLU A 58 -5.24 -13.58 14.20
CA GLU A 58 -5.38 -15.00 14.55
C GLU A 58 -5.12 -15.26 16.04
N THR A 59 -4.87 -14.22 16.85
CA THR A 59 -4.70 -14.35 18.30
C THR A 59 -6.04 -14.53 19.02
N VAL A 60 -6.01 -14.69 20.35
CA VAL A 60 -7.22 -14.78 21.18
C VAL A 60 -7.67 -13.43 21.76
N HIS A 61 -6.79 -12.42 21.70
CA HIS A 61 -7.06 -11.07 22.21
C HIS A 61 -7.29 -10.09 21.05
N SER A 62 -7.83 -8.91 21.33
CA SER A 62 -7.87 -7.83 20.35
C SER A 62 -6.49 -7.22 20.15
N VAL A 63 -6.25 -6.63 18.99
CA VAL A 63 -5.03 -5.85 18.70
C VAL A 63 -5.39 -4.48 18.15
N GLU A 64 -4.56 -3.49 18.42
CA GLU A 64 -4.73 -2.14 17.87
C GLU A 64 -3.81 -1.95 16.67
N LEU A 65 -4.39 -1.76 15.49
CA LEU A 65 -3.68 -1.43 14.27
C LEU A 65 -3.64 0.09 14.08
N SER A 66 -2.46 0.62 13.78
CA SER A 66 -2.27 1.99 13.33
C SER A 66 -1.41 2.04 12.07
N VAL A 67 -1.83 2.86 11.10
CA VAL A 67 -1.06 3.18 9.90
C VAL A 67 -1.14 4.69 9.65
N ASN A 68 -0.02 5.30 9.28
CA ASN A 68 0.10 6.72 9.00
C ASN A 68 1.05 6.92 7.81
N PHE A 69 0.63 7.75 6.85
CA PHE A 69 1.50 8.26 5.80
C PHE A 69 1.53 9.79 5.87
N SER A 70 2.75 10.34 5.83
CA SER A 70 2.98 11.78 5.71
C SER A 70 2.43 12.31 4.37
N ALA A 71 2.16 13.61 4.30
CA ALA A 71 1.86 14.31 3.04
C ALA A 71 3.09 14.46 2.12
N ASP A 72 4.29 14.15 2.65
CA ASP A 72 5.55 14.32 1.95
C ASP A 72 5.63 13.47 0.68
N SER A 73 6.19 14.06 -0.35
CA SER A 73 6.51 13.37 -1.59
C SER A 73 7.83 12.62 -1.47
N ILE A 74 7.83 11.33 -1.79
CA ILE A 74 9.01 10.48 -1.81
C ILE A 74 9.63 10.55 -3.22
N PRO A 75 10.90 10.95 -3.37
CA PRO A 75 11.57 10.95 -4.67
C PRO A 75 11.78 9.52 -5.15
N ILE A 76 11.54 9.29 -6.44
CA ILE A 76 11.75 7.96 -7.04
C ILE A 76 13.23 7.77 -7.39
N PRO A 77 13.87 6.68 -6.93
CA PRO A 77 15.24 6.36 -7.33
C PRO A 77 15.40 6.31 -8.85
N ASN A 78 16.47 6.90 -9.38
CA ASN A 78 16.80 6.93 -10.81
C ASN A 78 15.75 7.60 -11.72
N ALA A 79 14.80 8.37 -11.16
CA ALA A 79 13.81 9.12 -11.91
C ALA A 79 13.81 10.60 -11.46
N PRO A 80 14.62 11.47 -12.11
CA PRO A 80 14.70 12.87 -11.70
C PRO A 80 13.35 13.57 -11.82
N ASN A 81 13.08 14.51 -10.91
CA ASN A 81 11.84 15.29 -10.85
C ASN A 81 10.56 14.43 -10.74
N THR A 82 10.70 13.18 -10.33
CA THR A 82 9.62 12.20 -10.28
C THR A 82 9.40 11.77 -8.84
N PHE A 83 8.14 11.82 -8.41
CA PHE A 83 7.77 11.62 -7.02
C PHE A 83 6.60 10.65 -6.89
N VAL A 84 6.47 10.09 -5.70
CA VAL A 84 5.29 9.36 -5.24
C VAL A 84 4.81 9.88 -3.90
N LYS A 85 3.49 9.97 -3.73
CA LYS A 85 2.83 10.16 -2.45
C LYS A 85 2.03 8.92 -2.09
N LEU A 86 2.07 8.54 -0.83
CA LEU A 86 1.27 7.44 -0.29
C LEU A 86 0.13 8.02 0.53
N PHE A 87 -1.07 7.46 0.38
CA PHE A 87 -2.18 7.82 1.25
C PHE A 87 -3.18 6.68 1.43
N LEU A 88 -3.98 6.81 2.49
CA LEU A 88 -5.04 5.91 2.90
C LEU A 88 -6.39 6.57 2.57
N PRO A 89 -7.11 6.10 1.53
CA PRO A 89 -8.45 6.58 1.24
C PRO A 89 -9.39 6.40 2.44
N SER A 90 -10.31 7.33 2.65
CA SER A 90 -11.34 7.23 3.70
C SER A 90 -12.34 6.08 3.46
N LYS A 91 -12.49 5.64 2.21
CA LYS A 91 -13.33 4.49 1.86
C LYS A 91 -12.72 3.19 2.37
N THR A 92 -13.54 2.33 2.95
CA THR A 92 -13.12 0.98 3.39
C THR A 92 -13.10 -0.01 2.22
N MET A 93 -12.08 -0.88 2.20
CA MET A 93 -12.00 -2.01 1.27
C MET A 93 -12.97 -3.12 1.70
N THR A 94 -13.60 -3.76 0.71
CA THR A 94 -14.56 -4.85 0.91
C THR A 94 -14.35 -5.91 -0.18
N HIS A 95 -14.71 -7.18 0.09
CA HIS A 95 -14.41 -8.29 -0.82
C HIS A 95 -15.11 -8.18 -2.18
N ASP A 96 -16.30 -7.58 -2.25
CA ASP A 96 -17.05 -7.33 -3.49
C ASP A 96 -16.28 -6.44 -4.48
N LYS A 97 -15.35 -5.62 -3.98
CA LYS A 97 -14.53 -4.72 -4.81
C LYS A 97 -13.30 -5.40 -5.39
N HIS A 98 -13.03 -6.66 -5.04
CA HIS A 98 -11.81 -7.36 -5.48
C HIS A 98 -11.68 -7.43 -7.00
N SER A 99 -12.77 -7.66 -7.74
CA SER A 99 -12.77 -7.74 -9.21
C SER A 99 -12.84 -6.37 -9.88
N ALA A 100 -13.31 -5.33 -9.17
CA ALA A 100 -13.50 -4.00 -9.74
C ALA A 100 -12.19 -3.37 -10.23
N PHE A 101 -12.31 -2.47 -11.22
CA PHE A 101 -11.21 -1.62 -11.66
C PHE A 101 -10.70 -0.78 -10.48
N SER A 102 -9.37 -0.71 -10.30
CA SER A 102 -8.74 -0.03 -9.16
C SER A 102 -9.34 -0.41 -7.79
N TYR A 103 -9.83 -1.64 -7.67
CA TYR A 103 -10.56 -2.12 -6.49
C TYR A 103 -11.75 -1.22 -6.09
N GLY A 104 -12.44 -0.61 -7.04
CA GLY A 104 -13.62 0.23 -6.77
C GLY A 104 -13.28 1.61 -6.18
N ILE A 105 -12.01 2.02 -6.17
CA ILE A 105 -11.62 3.39 -5.89
C ILE A 105 -11.92 4.26 -7.12
N THR A 106 -12.78 5.26 -6.93
CA THR A 106 -13.24 6.17 -8.00
C THR A 106 -12.79 7.62 -7.82
N ALA A 107 -12.31 8.00 -6.63
CA ALA A 107 -11.87 9.35 -6.31
C ALA A 107 -10.63 9.31 -5.42
N LEU A 108 -9.64 10.13 -5.74
CA LEU A 108 -8.32 10.19 -5.07
C LEU A 108 -8.12 11.53 -4.32
N ALA A 109 -9.19 12.09 -3.76
CA ALA A 109 -9.27 13.49 -3.33
C ALA A 109 -8.32 13.94 -2.18
N SER A 110 -7.49 13.06 -1.61
CA SER A 110 -6.72 13.35 -0.39
C SER A 110 -5.22 13.06 -0.52
N PHE A 111 -4.60 13.36 -1.67
CA PHE A 111 -3.16 13.16 -1.85
C PHE A 111 -2.26 14.28 -1.30
N ASN A 112 -2.84 15.40 -0.83
CA ASN A 112 -2.06 16.53 -0.30
C ASN A 112 -2.02 16.61 1.23
N GLU A 113 -2.82 15.80 1.92
CA GLU A 113 -2.90 15.78 3.38
C GLU A 113 -2.30 14.48 3.93
N PRO A 114 -1.74 14.49 5.16
CA PRO A 114 -1.38 13.27 5.84
C PRO A 114 -2.63 12.39 6.02
N THR A 115 -2.44 11.07 5.95
CA THR A 115 -3.55 10.13 6.12
C THR A 115 -3.25 9.11 7.19
N ARG A 116 -4.27 8.85 8.02
CA ARG A 116 -4.17 7.94 9.16
C ARG A 116 -5.30 6.94 9.13
N PHE A 117 -4.97 5.70 9.46
CA PHE A 117 -5.92 4.63 9.71
C PHE A 117 -5.66 4.06 11.10
N GLN A 118 -6.72 3.92 11.88
CA GLN A 118 -6.66 3.24 13.17
C GLN A 118 -7.88 2.34 13.32
N ARG A 119 -7.64 1.13 13.82
CA ARG A 119 -8.70 0.17 14.07
C ARG A 119 -8.27 -0.84 15.12
N THR A 120 -9.17 -1.17 16.04
CA THR A 120 -9.06 -2.38 16.85
C THR A 120 -9.55 -3.56 16.03
N ILE A 121 -8.74 -4.61 15.92
CA ILE A 121 -9.09 -5.86 15.24
C ILE A 121 -9.35 -6.90 16.33
N ASN A 122 -10.60 -7.34 16.48
CA ASN A 122 -10.95 -8.32 17.49
C ASN A 122 -10.33 -9.69 17.19
N SER A 123 -10.36 -10.57 18.18
CA SER A 123 -9.95 -11.97 18.04
C SER A 123 -10.68 -12.62 16.84
N LYS A 124 -9.91 -13.23 15.95
CA LYS A 124 -10.38 -13.89 14.71
C LYS A 124 -11.05 -12.96 13.70
N GLU A 125 -10.97 -11.64 13.89
CA GLU A 125 -11.46 -10.66 12.93
C GLU A 125 -10.41 -10.34 11.86
N GLU A 126 -10.89 -9.83 10.74
CA GLU A 126 -10.06 -9.26 9.69
C GLU A 126 -10.32 -7.76 9.50
N CYS A 127 -9.29 -7.07 9.02
CA CYS A 127 -9.36 -5.71 8.55
C CYS A 127 -8.83 -5.66 7.11
N LEU A 128 -9.56 -4.99 6.23
CA LEU A 128 -9.09 -4.64 4.89
C LEU A 128 -8.86 -3.14 4.80
N LEU A 129 -7.67 -2.75 4.35
CA LEU A 129 -7.32 -1.34 4.11
C LEU A 129 -6.77 -1.15 2.71
N TYR A 130 -6.99 0.04 2.15
CA TYR A 130 -6.36 0.47 0.91
C TYR A 130 -5.06 1.21 1.19
N VAL A 131 -4.15 1.14 0.22
CA VAL A 131 -3.05 2.08 0.06
C VAL A 131 -3.06 2.56 -1.38
N VAL A 132 -3.00 3.87 -1.59
CA VAL A 132 -2.83 4.45 -2.91
C VAL A 132 -1.45 5.08 -3.01
N ALA A 133 -0.72 4.69 -4.05
CA ALA A 133 0.51 5.33 -4.48
C ALA A 133 0.20 6.24 -5.66
N PHE A 134 0.33 7.54 -5.47
CA PHE A 134 0.07 8.56 -6.49
C PHE A 134 1.37 9.16 -6.99
N PHE A 135 1.53 9.09 -8.30
CA PHE A 135 2.78 9.31 -8.98
C PHE A 135 2.66 10.55 -9.87
N TYR A 136 3.66 11.42 -9.84
CA TYR A 136 3.69 12.62 -10.68
C TYR A 136 5.12 13.04 -11.01
N GLN A 137 5.24 14.04 -11.89
CA GLN A 137 6.48 14.69 -12.25
C GLN A 137 6.34 16.22 -12.11
N THR A 138 7.39 16.88 -11.64
CA THR A 138 7.41 18.36 -11.51
C THR A 138 7.90 19.06 -12.78
N LYS A 139 8.32 18.31 -13.81
CA LYS A 139 8.72 18.83 -15.13
C LYS A 139 8.11 18.01 -16.26
N ALA A 140 7.57 18.68 -17.28
CA ALA A 140 6.83 18.07 -18.39
C ALA A 140 7.68 17.22 -19.35
N ASN A 141 8.99 17.46 -19.41
CA ASN A 141 9.90 16.91 -20.42
C ASN A 141 10.56 15.59 -20.03
N VAL A 142 10.17 14.99 -18.91
CA VAL A 142 10.70 13.69 -18.49
C VAL A 142 9.86 12.60 -19.18
N GLN A 143 10.51 11.72 -19.95
CA GLN A 143 9.86 10.61 -20.64
C GLN A 143 8.87 9.88 -19.71
N HIS A 144 7.74 9.46 -20.26
CA HIS A 144 6.76 8.63 -19.55
C HIS A 144 7.45 7.35 -19.07
N GLN A 145 7.94 7.35 -17.84
CA GLN A 145 8.47 6.15 -17.25
C GLN A 145 7.28 5.23 -16.98
N THR A 146 7.24 4.10 -17.67
CA THR A 146 6.26 3.05 -17.38
C THR A 146 6.48 2.57 -15.95
N ARG A 147 5.59 2.95 -15.04
CA ARG A 147 5.65 2.57 -13.63
C ARG A 147 4.99 1.21 -13.37
N GLY A 148 5.09 0.31 -14.37
CA GLY A 148 4.61 -1.06 -14.27
C GLY A 148 5.49 -1.88 -13.33
N GLY A 149 4.96 -3.00 -12.84
CA GLY A 149 5.76 -3.95 -12.05
C GLY A 149 5.93 -3.59 -10.58
N ASN A 150 5.43 -2.44 -10.11
CA ASN A 150 5.47 -2.13 -8.69
C ASN A 150 4.79 -3.23 -7.86
N ARG A 151 5.39 -3.56 -6.73
CA ARG A 151 4.84 -4.52 -5.77
C ARG A 151 4.95 -3.93 -4.37
N ALA A 152 3.83 -3.90 -3.66
CA ALA A 152 3.77 -3.33 -2.35
C ALA A 152 3.35 -4.36 -1.31
N GLU A 153 3.87 -4.20 -0.11
CA GLU A 153 3.50 -5.00 1.03
C GLU A 153 3.67 -4.26 2.36
N PHE A 154 2.84 -4.63 3.32
CA PHE A 154 3.15 -4.42 4.73
C PHE A 154 3.89 -5.63 5.28
N VAL A 155 4.91 -5.36 6.09
CA VAL A 155 5.70 -6.34 6.82
C VAL A 155 5.68 -5.97 8.30
N LEU A 156 5.30 -6.92 9.16
CA LEU A 156 5.29 -6.74 10.61
C LEU A 156 6.62 -7.24 11.21
N LYS A 157 7.37 -6.35 11.84
CA LYS A 157 8.61 -6.67 12.58
C LYS A 157 8.43 -6.32 14.05
N GLY A 158 8.19 -7.34 14.87
CA GLY A 158 7.82 -7.11 16.27
C GLY A 158 6.43 -6.46 16.34
N GLN A 159 6.39 -5.18 16.75
CA GLN A 159 5.18 -4.35 16.73
C GLN A 159 5.19 -3.31 15.61
N ASP A 160 6.32 -3.13 14.93
CA ASP A 160 6.48 -2.11 13.90
C ASP A 160 5.92 -2.61 12.56
N LEU A 161 5.08 -1.78 11.95
CA LEU A 161 4.54 -2.02 10.62
C LEU A 161 5.34 -1.20 9.60
N ILE A 162 5.95 -1.91 8.66
CA ILE A 162 6.79 -1.35 7.61
C ILE A 162 6.08 -1.54 6.27
N TYR A 163 5.97 -0.47 5.49
CA TYR A 163 5.49 -0.51 4.12
C TYR A 163 6.68 -0.51 3.14
N SER A 164 6.68 -1.43 2.19
CA SER A 164 7.59 -1.41 1.04
C SER A 164 6.79 -1.34 -0.26
N MET A 165 7.38 -0.74 -1.29
CA MET A 165 6.83 -0.68 -2.64
C MET A 165 7.97 -0.72 -3.65
N HIS A 166 8.47 -1.92 -3.95
CA HIS A 166 9.58 -2.08 -4.87
C HIS A 166 9.17 -1.77 -6.31
N PRO A 167 10.05 -1.16 -7.13
CA PRO A 167 11.43 -0.76 -6.78
C PRO A 167 11.56 0.66 -6.20
N GLN A 168 10.46 1.34 -5.83
CA GLN A 168 10.50 2.77 -5.49
C GLN A 168 10.76 3.07 -4.02
N ILE A 169 10.27 2.21 -3.13
CA ILE A 169 10.35 2.37 -1.67
C ILE A 169 10.81 1.05 -1.09
N ASP A 170 12.03 1.01 -0.55
CA ASP A 170 12.57 -0.22 0.04
C ASP A 170 11.96 -0.53 1.42
N SER A 171 11.81 0.50 2.25
CA SER A 171 11.25 0.36 3.60
C SER A 171 10.82 1.72 4.13
N LEU A 172 9.57 1.82 4.55
CA LEU A 172 8.98 2.98 5.21
C LEU A 172 8.28 2.55 6.49
N LEU A 173 8.79 2.96 7.65
CA LEU A 173 8.07 2.77 8.92
C LEU A 173 6.79 3.61 8.88
N CYS A 174 5.64 2.96 8.99
CA CYS A 174 4.35 3.60 8.75
C CYS A 174 3.33 3.34 9.86
N GLY A 175 3.69 2.65 10.95
CA GLY A 175 2.79 2.42 12.06
C GLY A 175 3.13 1.17 12.83
N GLY A 176 2.12 0.52 13.40
CA GLY A 176 2.35 -0.66 14.22
C GLY A 176 1.07 -1.38 14.65
N ILE A 177 1.29 -2.53 15.28
CA ILE A 177 0.26 -3.36 15.90
C ILE A 177 0.60 -3.54 17.38
N ILE A 178 -0.28 -3.02 18.23
CA ILE A 178 -0.17 -3.17 19.68
C ILE A 178 -1.00 -4.36 20.11
N PHE A 179 -0.38 -5.30 20.82
CA PHE A 179 -1.02 -6.50 21.33
C PHE A 179 -1.61 -6.20 22.71
N ASN A 180 -2.93 -6.28 22.82
CA ASN A 180 -3.58 -6.18 24.12
C ASN A 180 -3.34 -7.47 24.91
N LYS A 181 -3.13 -7.33 26.22
CA LYS A 181 -2.98 -8.44 27.16
C LYS A 181 -4.32 -8.86 27.73
#